data_AF-A0A948IVH3-F1
#
_entry.id   AF-A0A948IVH3-F1
#
_cell.length_a   1.000
_cell.length_b   1.000
_cell.length_c   1.000
_cell.angle_alpha   90.00
_cell.angle_beta   90.00
_cell.angle_gamma   90.00
#
_symmetry.space_group_name_H-M   'P 1'
#
loop_
_entity.id
_entity.type
_entity.pdbx_description
1 polymer ?
#
loop_
_entity_poly.entity_id
_entity_poly.type
_entity_poly.pdbx_seq_one_letter_code
_entity_poly.pdbx_strand_id
1 'polypeptide(L)' 'MKVLTRDEIASLSPSERLTMIGDLWDSLDDAPLSPAQASELERRVASLDDDLAEAVTWDALKAELAARAS' A
#
# COMPACT_ATOMS: atom_id res chain seq x y z
N MET A 1 -11.99 22.10 2.23
CA MET A 1 -11.06 21.01 2.59
C MET A 1 -9.81 21.65 3.20
N LYS A 2 -9.47 21.34 4.45
CA LYS A 2 -8.25 21.88 5.08
C LYS A 2 -7.05 21.11 4.53
N VAL A 3 -6.10 21.79 3.90
CA VAL A 3 -4.83 21.18 3.50
C VAL A 3 -3.95 21.09 4.74
N LEU A 4 -3.55 19.88 5.11
CA LEU A 4 -2.61 19.66 6.21
C LEU A 4 -1.21 20.07 5.79
N THR A 5 -0.53 20.81 6.65
CA THR A 5 0.88 21.15 6.47
C THR A 5 1.77 19.95 6.75
N ARG A 6 2.98 19.96 6.20
CA ARG A 6 3.97 18.90 6.43
C ARG A 6 4.32 18.75 7.91
N ASP A 7 4.32 19.86 8.65
CA ASP A 7 4.63 19.87 10.08
C ASP A 7 3.49 19.26 10.91
N GLU A 8 2.23 19.52 10.55
CA GLU A 8 1.07 18.86 11.16
C GLU A 8 1.12 17.33 10.93
N ILE A 9 1.49 16.86 9.73
CA ILE A 9 1.67 15.43 9.45
C ILE A 9 2.87 14.84 10.20
N ALA A 10 3.95 15.61 10.35
CA ALA A 10 5.14 15.21 11.09
C ALA A 10 4.87 15.02 12.59
N SER A 11 3.90 15.77 13.15
CA SER A 11 3.51 15.69 14.56
C SER A 11 2.72 14.42 14.92
N LEU A 12 2.14 13.73 13.92
CA LEU A 12 1.44 12.47 14.13
C LEU A 12 2.42 11.35 14.51
N SER A 13 2.01 10.50 15.44
CA SER A 13 2.67 9.21 15.66
C SER A 13 2.63 8.35 14.39
N PRO A 14 3.54 7.37 14.24
CA PRO A 14 3.51 6.45 13.10
C PRO A 14 2.15 5.77 12.90
N SER A 15 1.48 5.37 13.99
CA SER A 15 0.16 4.74 13.94
C SER A 15 -0.95 5.69 13.48
N GLU A 16 -0.94 6.94 13.96
CA GLU A 16 -1.92 7.96 13.53
C GLU A 16 -1.71 8.32 12.07
N ARG A 17 -0.44 8.39 11.62
CA ARG A 17 -0.13 8.63 10.21
C ARG A 17 -0.62 7.49 9.32
N LEU A 18 -0.45 6.24 9.74
CA LEU A 18 -0.97 5.08 8.99
C LEU A 18 -2.50 5.07 8.92
N THR A 19 -3.17 5.40 10.03
CA THR A 19 -4.64 5.51 10.09
C THR A 19 -5.13 6.59 9.12
N MET A 20 -4.53 7.78 9.16
CA MET A 20 -4.87 8.88 8.25
C MET A 20 -4.64 8.52 6.78
N ILE A 21 -3.57 7.77 6.45
CA ILE A 21 -3.35 7.29 5.08
C ILE A 21 -4.48 6.36 4.63
N GLY A 22 -4.94 5.46 5.51
CA GLY A 22 -6.10 4.61 5.26
C GLY A 22 -7.36 5.43 4.98
N ASP A 23 -7.71 6.34 5.88
CA ASP A 23 -8.89 7.21 5.72
C ASP A 23 -8.83 8.04 4.43
N LEU A 24 -7.62 8.50 4.04
CA LEU A 24 -7.42 9.23 2.80
C LEU A 24 -7.66 8.35 1.58
N TRP A 25 -7.18 7.10 1.58
CA TRP A 25 -7.44 6.16 0.49
C TRP A 25 -8.92 5.82 0.37
N ASP A 26 -9.60 5.59 1.49
CA ASP A 26 -11.05 5.30 1.51
C ASP A 26 -11.89 6.51 1.06
N SER A 27 -11.34 7.73 1.15
CA SER A 27 -12.01 8.95 0.71
C SER A 27 -11.91 9.24 -0.79
N LEU A 28 -11.09 8.47 -1.53
CA LEU A 28 -10.94 8.66 -2.98
C LEU A 28 -12.10 8.01 -3.73
N ASP A 29 -12.72 8.76 -4.63
CA ASP A 29 -13.64 8.19 -5.62
C ASP A 29 -12.88 7.39 -6.70
N ASP A 30 -13.60 6.54 -7.43
CA ASP A 30 -13.05 5.80 -8.57
C ASP A 30 -12.41 6.75 -9.59
N ALA A 31 -11.10 6.64 -9.74
CA ALA A 31 -10.36 7.42 -10.74
C ALA A 31 -10.46 6.75 -12.12
N PRO A 32 -10.69 7.52 -13.20
CA PRO A 32 -10.70 6.95 -14.54
C PRO A 32 -9.32 6.39 -14.89
N LEU A 33 -9.28 5.12 -15.25
CA LEU A 33 -8.06 4.45 -15.69
C LEU A 33 -7.81 4.72 -17.18
N SER A 34 -6.55 4.98 -17.54
CA SER A 34 -6.14 4.90 -18.94
C SER A 34 -6.24 3.45 -19.44
N PRO A 35 -6.41 3.22 -20.75
CA PRO A 35 -6.44 1.86 -21.30
C PRO A 35 -5.21 1.02 -20.92
N ALA A 36 -4.03 1.64 -20.88
CA ALA A 36 -2.79 0.96 -20.48
C ALA A 36 -2.81 0.54 -19.00
N GLN A 37 -3.36 1.38 -18.11
CA GLN A 37 -3.51 1.02 -16.70
C GLN A 37 -4.54 -0.10 -16.51
N ALA A 38 -5.66 -0.05 -17.23
CA ALA A 38 -6.68 -1.09 -17.18
C ALA A 38 -6.12 -2.45 -17.63
N SER A 39 -5.44 -2.50 -18.78
CA SER A 39 -4.79 -3.72 -19.27
C SER A 39 -3.74 -4.28 -18.30
N GLU A 40 -2.97 -3.41 -17.63
CA GLU A 40 -1.99 -3.86 -16.64
C GLU A 40 -2.66 -4.43 -15.38
N LEU A 41 -3.75 -3.82 -14.91
CA LEU A 41 -4.51 -4.37 -13.79
C LEU A 41 -5.15 -5.71 -14.15
N GLU A 42 -5.75 -5.83 -15.33
CA GLU A 42 -6.30 -7.10 -15.82
C GLU A 42 -5.23 -8.18 -15.89
N ARG A 43 -4.03 -7.86 -16.41
CA ARG A 43 -2.89 -8.78 -16.47
C ARG A 43 -2.50 -9.28 -15.08
N ARG A 44 -2.43 -8.39 -14.08
CA ARG A 44 -2.06 -8.74 -12.69
C ARG A 44 -3.13 -9.56 -11.98
N VAL A 45 -4.40 -9.25 -12.19
CA VAL A 45 -5.50 -10.04 -11.63
C VAL A 45 -5.49 -11.45 -12.22
N ALA A 46 -5.21 -11.57 -13.52
CA ALA A 46 -5.12 -12.87 -14.19
C ALA A 46 -3.94 -13.73 -13.71
N SER A 47 -2.82 -13.12 -13.30
CA SER A 47 -1.66 -13.84 -12.76
C SER A 47 -1.68 -14.01 -11.25
N LEU A 48 -2.67 -13.46 -10.53
CA LEU A 48 -2.65 -13.37 -9.08
C LEU A 48 -2.49 -14.74 -8.38
N ASP A 49 -3.22 -15.75 -8.83
CA ASP A 49 -3.17 -17.08 -8.21
C ASP A 49 -1.78 -17.73 -8.37
N ASP A 50 -1.15 -17.56 -9.53
CA ASP A 50 0.22 -18.03 -9.78
C ASP A 50 1.24 -17.21 -8.98
N ASP A 51 1.06 -15.89 -8.90
CA ASP A 51 1.93 -14.99 -8.14
C ASP A 51 1.85 -15.28 -6.63
N LEU A 52 0.68 -15.69 -6.12
CA LEU A 52 0.49 -16.07 -4.72
C LEU A 52 1.24 -17.35 -4.33
N ALA A 53 1.54 -18.24 -5.28
CA ALA A 53 2.35 -19.44 -5.01
C ALA A 53 3.77 -19.07 -4.56
N GLU A 54 4.29 -17.93 -5.02
CA GLU A 54 5.61 -17.40 -4.67
C GLU A 54 5.56 -16.36 -3.53
N ALA A 55 4.38 -16.08 -2.99
CA ALA A 55 4.21 -15.08 -1.94
C ALA A 55 4.71 -15.59 -0.58
N VAL A 56 5.34 -14.69 0.18
CA VAL A 56 5.71 -14.93 1.58
C VAL A 56 4.76 -14.21 2.52
N THR A 57 4.51 -14.77 3.69
CA THR A 57 3.74 -14.07 4.72
C THR A 57 4.52 -12.86 5.23
N TRP A 58 3.80 -11.85 5.70
CA TRP A 58 4.43 -10.67 6.30
C TRP A 58 5.32 -11.01 7.49
N ASP A 59 4.93 -12.01 8.28
CA ASP A 59 5.73 -12.50 9.40
C ASP A 59 7.02 -13.19 8.94
N ALA A 60 6.97 -13.99 7.87
CA ALA A 60 8.16 -14.61 7.29
C ALA A 60 9.15 -13.56 6.77
N LEU A 61 8.66 -12.54 6.05
CA LEU A 61 9.49 -11.44 5.56
C LEU A 61 10.15 -10.65 6.71
N LYS A 62 9.38 -10.32 7.77
CA LYS A 62 9.95 -9.64 8.94
C LYS A 62 11.04 -10.48 9.62
N ALA A 63 10.83 -11.77 9.76
CA ALA A 63 11.82 -12.68 10.35
C ALA A 63 13.11 -12.74 9.51
N GLU A 64 12.98 -12.81 8.18
CA GLU A 64 14.11 -12.78 7.26
C GLU A 64 14.92 -11.47 7.37
N LEU A 65 14.24 -10.32 7.36
CA LEU A 65 14.90 -9.02 7.46
C LEU A 65 15.64 -8.84 8.80
N ALA A 66 15.05 -9.32 9.90
CA ALA A 66 15.71 -9.30 11.20
C ALA A 66 16.99 -10.17 11.22
N ALA A 67 16.95 -11.35 10.61
CA ALA A 67 18.10 -12.25 10.51
C ALA A 67 19.25 -11.71 9.63
N ARG A 68 18.96 -10.83 8.65
CA ARG A 68 19.98 -10.18 7.82
C ARG A 68 20.70 -9.02 8.53
N ALA A 69 20.10 -8.46 9.58
CA ALA A 69 20.62 -7.30 10.30
C ALA A 69 21.57 -7.68 11.47
N SER A 70 21.71 -8.98 11.77
CA SER A 70 22.61 -9.54 12.78
C SER A 70 23.94 -9.98 12.21
#